data_AF-A0A3B1A6E8-F1
#
_entry.id   AF-A0A3B1A6E8-F1
#
_cell.length_a   1.000
_cell.length_b   1.000
_cell.length_c   1.000
_cell.angle_alpha   90.00
_cell.angle_beta   90.00
_cell.angle_gamma   90.00
#
_symmetry.space_group_name_H-M   'P 1'
#
loop_
_entity.id
_entity.type
_entity.pdbx_description
1 polymer ?
#
loop_
_entity_poly.entity_id
_entity_poly.type
_entity_poly.pdbx_seq_one_letter_code
_entity_poly.pdbx_strand_id
1 'polypeptide(L)'
;MEVSSDFKEWVTLLLVFGVGICGLVGMIVLIVLYFRLARKYDAMFPNHDDLTDARGIQGEINRTGRYMWCIVRKTLSQRNERIRKVTGGYDFRGNTPLLDIVLCYLLLFSGFIFLGSAIAVFFMTKILGIDL
;
A
#
# COMPACT_ATOMS: atom_id res chain seq x y z
N MET A 1 34.76 -0.59 -5.31
CA MET A 1 34.66 0.38 -4.22
C MET A 1 34.79 -0.40 -2.93
N GLU A 2 35.88 -0.23 -2.19
CA GLU A 2 36.03 -0.93 -0.90
C GLU A 2 35.18 -0.20 0.15
N VAL A 3 34.09 -0.84 0.54
CA VAL A 3 33.17 -0.38 1.58
C VAL A 3 33.49 -1.18 2.84
N SER A 4 33.59 -0.52 4.00
CA SER A 4 33.92 -1.20 5.26
C SER A 4 32.91 -2.30 5.59
N SER A 5 33.39 -3.39 6.21
CA SER A 5 32.56 -4.52 6.63
C SER A 5 31.39 -4.07 7.50
N ASP A 6 31.65 -3.20 8.47
CA ASP A 6 30.66 -2.74 9.44
C ASP A 6 29.55 -1.95 8.72
N PHE A 7 29.91 -1.11 7.75
CA PHE A 7 28.93 -0.38 6.97
C PHE A 7 28.06 -1.32 6.12
N LYS A 8 28.66 -2.33 5.49
CA LYS A 8 27.91 -3.34 4.73
C LYS A 8 26.92 -4.07 5.61
N GLU A 9 27.33 -4.51 6.80
CA GLU A 9 26.47 -5.23 7.74
C GLU A 9 25.25 -4.38 8.17
N TRP A 10 25.48 -3.12 8.53
CA TRP A 10 24.38 -2.19 8.87
C TRP A 10 23.42 -1.96 7.70
N VAL A 11 23.96 -1.79 6.49
CA VAL A 11 23.16 -1.60 5.28
C VAL A 11 22.34 -2.85 4.97
N THR A 12 22.96 -4.04 5.01
CA THR A 12 22.26 -5.31 4.78
C THR A 12 21.14 -5.50 5.80
N LEU A 13 21.38 -5.26 7.09
CA LEU A 13 20.36 -5.34 8.13
C LEU A 13 19.17 -4.41 7.86
N LEU A 14 19.42 -3.14 7.53
CA LEU A 14 18.38 -2.16 7.23
C LEU A 14 17.56 -2.54 5.99
N LEU A 15 18.22 -3.06 4.95
CA LEU A 15 17.57 -3.48 3.72
C LEU A 15 16.76 -4.76 3.91
N VAL A 16 17.27 -5.75 4.64
CA VAL A 16 16.55 -6.98 5.00
C VAL A 16 15.34 -6.65 5.87
N PHE A 17 15.48 -5.74 6.82
CA PHE A 17 14.34 -5.26 7.61
C PHE A 17 13.27 -4.62 6.71
N GLY A 18 13.67 -3.74 5.79
CA GLY A 18 12.75 -3.07 4.88
C GLY A 18 12.08 -4.00 3.87
N VAL A 19 12.83 -4.87 3.21
CA VAL A 19 12.27 -5.83 2.23
C VAL A 19 11.49 -6.95 2.92
N GLY A 20 12.04 -7.51 4.00
CA GLY A 20 11.43 -8.64 4.71
C GLY A 20 10.27 -8.23 5.61
N ILE A 21 10.58 -7.48 6.68
CA ILE A 21 9.59 -7.19 7.73
C ILE A 21 8.53 -6.22 7.23
N CYS A 22 8.89 -5.12 6.57
CA CYS A 22 7.87 -4.20 6.04
C CYS A 22 7.05 -4.84 4.90
N GLY A 23 7.65 -5.70 4.08
CA GLY A 23 6.92 -6.49 3.09
C GLY A 23 5.88 -7.42 3.73
N LEU A 24 6.28 -8.18 4.75
CA LEU A 24 5.39 -9.08 5.48
C LEU A 24 4.26 -8.33 6.20
N VAL A 25 4.59 -7.27 6.95
CA VAL A 25 3.61 -6.41 7.62
C VAL A 25 2.65 -5.82 6.58
N GLY A 26 3.16 -5.33 5.45
CA GLY A 26 2.34 -4.82 4.36
C GLY A 26 1.33 -5.85 3.84
N MET A 27 1.75 -7.09 3.60
CA MET A 27 0.85 -8.15 3.16
C MET A 27 -0.24 -8.47 4.20
N ILE A 28 0.13 -8.58 5.47
CA ILE A 28 -0.84 -8.85 6.55
C ILE A 28 -1.85 -7.71 6.65
N VAL A 29 -1.39 -6.46 6.65
CA VAL A 29 -2.27 -5.29 6.74
C VAL A 29 -3.16 -5.20 5.50
N LEU A 30 -2.67 -5.53 4.30
CA LEU A 30 -3.49 -5.56 3.09
C LEU A 30 -4.65 -6.56 3.20
N ILE A 31 -4.40 -7.77 3.71
CA ILE A 31 -5.44 -8.77 3.94
C ILE A 31 -6.47 -8.25 4.96
N VAL A 32 -6.02 -7.65 6.05
CA VAL A 32 -6.91 -7.06 7.06
C VAL A 32 -7.77 -5.94 6.43
N LEU A 33 -7.16 -5.06 5.64
CA LEU A 33 -7.87 -3.98 4.96
C LEU A 33 -8.83 -4.47 3.88
N TYR A 34 -8.58 -5.61 3.23
CA TYR A 34 -9.55 -6.22 2.31
C TYR A 34 -10.87 -6.53 3.03
N PHE A 35 -10.80 -7.23 4.17
CA PHE A 35 -12.00 -7.57 4.93
C PHE A 35 -12.68 -6.35 5.56
N ARG A 36 -11.90 -5.34 5.95
CA ARG A 36 -12.44 -4.16 6.66
C ARG A 36 -12.94 -3.07 5.73
N LEU A 37 -12.31 -2.90 4.56
CA LEU A 37 -12.66 -1.87 3.57
C LEU A 37 -13.43 -2.47 2.40
N ALA A 38 -12.83 -3.35 1.61
CA ALA A 38 -13.45 -3.82 0.37
C ALA A 38 -14.76 -4.55 0.62
N ARG A 39 -14.80 -5.52 1.54
CA ARG A 39 -16.05 -6.22 1.87
C ARG A 39 -17.15 -5.27 2.39
N LYS A 40 -16.78 -4.24 3.14
CA LYS A 40 -17.72 -3.24 3.67
C LYS A 40 -18.25 -2.33 2.58
N TYR A 41 -17.37 -1.77 1.75
CA TYR A 41 -17.75 -0.76 0.75
C TYR A 41 -18.27 -1.36 -0.55
N ASP A 42 -17.83 -2.56 -0.94
CA ASP A 42 -18.42 -3.30 -2.06
C ASP A 42 -19.91 -3.57 -1.79
N ALA A 43 -20.27 -3.88 -0.53
CA ALA A 43 -21.67 -4.04 -0.11
C ALA A 43 -22.47 -2.72 -0.11
N MET A 44 -21.78 -1.57 -0.01
CA MET A 44 -22.40 -0.25 0.01
C MET A 44 -22.58 0.34 -1.40
N PHE A 45 -21.69 -0.01 -2.33
CA PHE A 45 -21.67 0.54 -3.69
C PHE A 45 -21.91 -0.58 -4.72
N PRO A 46 -23.13 -0.71 -5.28
CA PRO A 46 -23.48 -1.80 -6.20
C PRO A 46 -22.60 -1.86 -7.45
N ASN A 47 -22.11 -0.70 -7.92
CA ASN A 47 -21.24 -0.58 -9.09
C ASN A 47 -19.75 -0.51 -8.70
N HIS A 48 -19.34 -1.12 -7.59
CA HIS A 48 -17.96 -1.09 -7.09
C HIS A 48 -16.94 -1.69 -8.07
N ASP A 49 -17.37 -2.61 -8.93
CA ASP A 49 -16.51 -3.20 -9.96
C ASP A 49 -15.99 -2.16 -10.96
N ASP A 50 -16.72 -1.06 -11.21
CA ASP A 50 -16.30 0.02 -12.11
C ASP A 50 -15.09 0.83 -11.56
N LEU A 51 -14.67 0.60 -10.31
CA LEU A 51 -13.50 1.24 -9.71
C LEU A 51 -12.17 0.73 -10.30
N THR A 52 -12.17 -0.44 -10.94
CA THR A 52 -10.96 -1.04 -11.52
C THR A 52 -11.30 -1.92 -12.72
N ASP A 53 -10.42 -1.91 -13.73
CA ASP A 53 -10.57 -2.79 -14.89
C ASP A 53 -9.97 -4.20 -14.63
N ALA A 54 -9.32 -4.39 -13.47
CA ALA A 54 -8.75 -5.68 -13.08
C ALA A 54 -9.82 -6.63 -12.52
N ARG A 55 -9.65 -7.94 -12.78
CA ARG A 55 -10.58 -8.99 -12.34
C ARG A 55 -9.93 -9.96 -11.35
N GLY A 56 -10.76 -10.74 -10.66
CA GLY A 56 -10.32 -11.71 -9.65
C GLY A 56 -9.59 -11.04 -8.48
N ILE A 57 -8.57 -11.72 -7.95
CA ILE A 57 -7.80 -11.26 -6.78
C ILE A 57 -7.18 -9.87 -7.02
N GLN A 58 -6.69 -9.59 -8.23
CA GLN A 58 -6.13 -8.28 -8.54
C GLN A 58 -7.18 -7.17 -8.51
N GLY A 59 -8.41 -7.47 -8.93
CA GLY A 59 -9.54 -6.55 -8.81
C GLY A 59 -9.85 -6.22 -7.34
N GLU A 60 -9.89 -7.22 -6.48
CA GLU A 60 -10.12 -7.05 -5.04
C GLU A 60 -9.03 -6.21 -4.35
N ILE A 61 -7.76 -6.47 -4.67
CA ILE A 61 -6.62 -5.68 -4.18
C ILE A 61 -6.74 -4.24 -4.65
N ASN A 62 -7.04 -4.02 -5.93
CA ASN A 62 -7.19 -2.69 -6.49
C ASN A 62 -8.35 -1.92 -5.84
N ARG A 63 -9.51 -2.54 -5.62
CA ARG A 63 -10.63 -1.91 -4.93
C ARG A 63 -10.29 -1.56 -3.49
N THR A 64 -9.63 -2.47 -2.77
CA THR A 64 -9.12 -2.20 -1.42
C THR A 64 -8.21 -0.98 -1.41
N GLY A 65 -7.26 -0.92 -2.36
CA GLY A 65 -6.38 0.24 -2.56
C GLY A 65 -7.14 1.53 -2.91
N ARG A 66 -8.19 1.45 -3.73
CA ARG A 66 -9.05 2.60 -4.07
C ARG A 66 -9.81 3.12 -2.85
N TYR A 67 -10.38 2.26 -2.02
CA TYR A 67 -11.05 2.68 -0.78
C TYR A 67 -10.06 3.28 0.22
N MET A 68 -8.89 2.65 0.39
CA MET A 68 -7.80 3.21 1.17
C MET A 68 -7.41 4.60 0.67
N TRP A 69 -7.28 4.78 -0.65
CA TRP A 69 -6.99 6.09 -1.26
C TRP A 69 -8.07 7.14 -0.95
N CYS A 70 -9.35 6.74 -0.96
CA CYS A 70 -10.45 7.64 -0.60
C CYS A 70 -10.39 8.07 0.87
N ILE A 71 -9.91 7.21 1.76
CA ILE A 71 -9.70 7.52 3.19
C ILE A 71 -8.49 8.45 3.36
N VAL A 72 -7.34 8.10 2.80
CA VAL A 72 -6.08 8.82 3.01
C VAL A 72 -6.07 10.17 2.27
N ARG A 73 -6.59 10.20 1.04
CA ARG A 73 -6.52 11.35 0.11
C ARG A 73 -7.92 11.85 -0.26
N LYS A 74 -8.79 12.03 0.74
CA LYS A 74 -10.20 12.49 0.61
C LYS A 74 -10.39 13.52 -0.52
N THR A 75 -9.71 14.67 -0.45
CA THR A 75 -9.90 15.76 -1.42
C THR A 75 -9.57 15.37 -2.86
N LEU A 76 -8.56 14.53 -3.08
CA LEU A 76 -8.17 14.10 -4.43
C LEU A 76 -9.09 12.99 -4.95
N SER A 77 -9.54 12.08 -4.08
CA SER A 77 -10.48 11.03 -4.46
C SER A 77 -11.81 11.58 -4.96
N GLN A 78 -12.30 12.66 -4.33
CA GLN A 78 -13.55 13.34 -4.68
C GLN A 78 -13.47 14.09 -6.03
N ARG A 79 -12.25 14.41 -6.49
CA ARG A 79 -12.00 15.01 -7.80
C ARG A 79 -11.95 13.98 -8.92
N ASN A 80 -11.81 12.70 -8.61
CA ASN A 80 -11.77 11.65 -9.60
C ASN A 80 -13.20 11.29 -10.03
N GLU A 81 -13.51 11.52 -11.31
CA GLU A 81 -14.85 11.32 -11.86
C GLU A 81 -15.32 9.86 -11.75
N ARG A 82 -14.44 8.88 -12.04
CA ARG A 82 -14.77 7.45 -11.91
C ARG A 82 -15.16 7.11 -10.48
N ILE A 83 -14.38 7.56 -9.50
CA ILE A 83 -14.67 7.33 -8.07
C ILE A 83 -15.98 8.03 -7.67
N ARG A 84 -16.17 9.29 -8.08
CA ARG A 84 -17.37 10.06 -7.72
C ARG A 84 -18.64 9.48 -8.34
N LYS A 85 -18.57 8.96 -9.57
CA LYS A 85 -19.68 8.29 -10.25
C LYS A 85 -20.14 7.04 -9.51
N VAL A 86 -19.20 6.25 -8.99
CA VAL A 86 -19.50 5.02 -8.24
C VAL A 86 -19.97 5.30 -6.82
N THR A 87 -19.32 6.25 -6.14
CA THR A 87 -19.49 6.47 -4.70
C THR A 87 -20.47 7.59 -4.35
N GLY A 88 -20.97 8.32 -5.34
CA GLY A 88 -21.85 9.48 -5.13
C GLY A 88 -21.20 10.63 -4.36
N GLY A 89 -19.87 10.63 -4.21
CA GLY A 89 -19.15 11.60 -3.39
C GLY A 89 -19.15 11.28 -1.89
N TYR A 90 -19.39 10.02 -1.51
CA TYR A 90 -19.37 9.57 -0.12
C TYR A 90 -18.11 10.01 0.65
N ASP A 91 -18.28 10.50 1.88
CA ASP A 91 -17.16 10.89 2.74
C ASP A 91 -16.56 9.67 3.45
N PHE A 92 -15.65 8.97 2.77
CA PHE A 92 -14.97 7.81 3.34
C PHE A 92 -14.26 8.13 4.65
N ARG A 93 -13.40 9.16 4.68
CA ARG A 93 -12.59 9.48 5.85
C ARG A 93 -13.44 9.85 7.07
N GLY A 94 -14.51 10.62 6.87
CA GLY A 94 -15.41 11.03 7.96
C GLY A 94 -16.19 9.86 8.59
N ASN A 95 -16.42 8.79 7.82
CA ASN A 95 -17.22 7.62 8.24
C ASN A 95 -16.37 6.36 8.48
N THR A 96 -15.05 6.50 8.54
CA THR A 96 -14.12 5.39 8.75
C THR A 96 -13.61 5.39 10.20
N PRO A 97 -13.65 4.25 10.91
CA PRO A 97 -13.07 4.13 12.25
C PRO A 97 -11.59 4.52 12.28
N LEU A 98 -11.13 5.11 13.39
CA LEU A 98 -9.74 5.54 13.54
C LEU A 98 -8.74 4.39 13.28
N LEU A 99 -9.05 3.18 13.74
CA LEU A 99 -8.22 1.99 13.50
C LEU A 99 -7.97 1.77 12.00
N ASP A 100 -9.01 1.87 11.18
CA ASP A 100 -8.91 1.63 9.73
C ASP A 100 -8.06 2.71 9.06
N ILE A 101 -8.19 3.96 9.52
CA ILE A 101 -7.34 5.07 9.09
C ILE A 101 -5.87 4.78 9.43
N VAL A 102 -5.58 4.34 10.66
CA VAL A 102 -4.23 3.98 11.09
C VAL A 102 -3.68 2.83 10.24
N LEU A 103 -4.47 1.78 10.00
CA LEU A 103 -4.08 0.66 9.16
C LEU A 103 -3.79 1.09 7.71
N CYS A 104 -4.57 2.03 7.15
CA CYS A 104 -4.31 2.60 5.83
C CYS A 104 -2.93 3.28 5.76
N TYR A 105 -2.60 4.10 6.78
CA TYR A 105 -1.30 4.75 6.84
C TYR A 105 -0.16 3.77 7.11
N LEU A 106 -0.38 2.75 7.94
CA LEU A 106 0.58 1.68 8.19
C LEU A 106 0.90 0.92 6.90
N LEU A 107 -0.12 0.52 6.13
CA LEU A 107 0.09 -0.14 4.85
C LEU A 107 0.92 0.72 3.88
N LEU A 108 0.58 2.00 3.76
CA LEU A 108 1.34 2.93 2.92
C LEU A 108 2.78 3.06 3.38
N PHE A 109 3.00 3.27 4.68
CA PHE A 109 4.32 3.42 5.27
C PHE A 109 5.19 2.17 5.05
N SER A 110 4.65 0.99 5.37
CA SER A 110 5.35 -0.28 5.16
C SER A 110 5.61 -0.54 3.67
N GLY A 111 4.65 -0.24 2.79
CA GLY A 111 4.82 -0.35 1.34
C GLY A 111 5.91 0.58 0.78
N PHE A 112 6.01 1.81 1.27
CA PHE A 112 7.05 2.75 0.87
C PHE A 112 8.43 2.29 1.32
N ILE A 113 8.57 1.82 2.57
CA ILE A 113 9.85 1.27 3.06
C ILE A 113 10.23 0.04 2.25
N PHE A 114 9.30 -0.90 2.04
CA PHE A 114 9.52 -2.09 1.24
C PHE A 114 10.04 -1.74 -0.16
N LEU A 115 9.34 -0.86 -0.88
CA LEU A 115 9.71 -0.46 -2.23
C LEU A 115 11.05 0.28 -2.26
N GLY A 116 11.26 1.22 -1.32
CA GLY A 116 12.52 1.96 -1.21
C GLY A 116 13.71 1.05 -0.93
N SER A 117 13.55 0.11 0.00
CA SER A 117 14.58 -0.89 0.31
C SER A 117 14.83 -1.84 -0.86
N ALA A 118 13.79 -2.31 -1.56
CA ALA A 118 13.96 -3.15 -2.74
C ALA A 118 14.72 -2.43 -3.87
N ILE A 119 14.39 -1.16 -4.12
CA ILE A 119 15.12 -0.31 -5.08
C ILE A 119 16.57 -0.13 -4.63
N ALA A 120 16.81 0.17 -3.36
CA ALA A 120 18.16 0.37 -2.83
C ALA A 120 19.01 -0.90 -2.93
N VAL A 121 18.46 -2.08 -2.60
CA VAL A 121 19.13 -3.39 -2.81
C VAL A 121 19.51 -3.57 -4.27
N PHE A 122 18.57 -3.31 -5.19
CA PHE A 122 18.82 -3.45 -6.62
C PHE A 122 19.96 -2.53 -7.09
N PHE A 123 19.94 -1.25 -6.71
CA PHE A 123 20.99 -0.30 -7.08
C PHE A 123 22.35 -0.71 -6.49
N MET A 124 22.41 -1.07 -5.21
CA MET A 124 23.68 -1.42 -4.58
C MET A 124 24.29 -2.70 -5.13
N THR A 125 23.48 -3.75 -5.33
CA THR A 125 23.97 -5.06 -5.79
C THR A 125 24.18 -5.11 -7.30
N LYS A 126 23.26 -4.57 -8.11
CA LYS A 126 23.30 -4.72 -9.58
C LYS A 126 23.98 -3.57 -10.30
N ILE A 127 23.91 -2.36 -9.78
CA ILE A 127 24.49 -1.18 -10.44
C ILE A 127 25.87 -0.87 -9.87
N LEU A 128 26.01 -0.89 -8.54
CA LEU A 128 27.27 -0.56 -7.87
C LEU A 128 28.17 -1.78 -7.63
N GLY A 129 27.66 -3.00 -7.77
CA GLY A 129 28.41 -4.24 -7.58
C GLY A 129 28.87 -4.46 -6.12
N ILE A 130 28.14 -3.89 -5.16
CA ILE A 130 28.39 -4.11 -3.73
C ILE A 130 27.78 -5.47 -3.36
N ASP A 131 28.63 -6.37 -2.88
CA ASP A 131 28.19 -7.62 -2.26
C ASP A 131 27.59 -7.30 -0.88
N LEU A 132 26.27 -7.45 -0.78
CA LEU A 132 25.40 -7.12 0.35
C LEU A 132 24.64 -8.35 0.82
#